data_AF-A0A2V5P5D0-F1
#
_entry.id   AF-A0A2V5P5D0-F1
#
_cell.length_a   1.000
_cell.length_b   1.000
_cell.length_c   1.000
_cell.angle_alpha   90.00
_cell.angle_beta   90.00
_cell.angle_gamma   90.00
#
_symmetry.space_group_name_H-M   'P 1'
#
loop_
_entity.id
_entity.type
_entity.pdbx_description
1 polymer ?
#
loop_
_entity_poly.entity_id
_entity_poly.type
_entity_poly.pdbx_seq_one_letter_code
_entity_poly.pdbx_strand_id
1 'polypeptide(L)'
;MSCSRAGWREGGLIEEFRLEDAVRNPQRSREMWDLLLYDKVKSEPNITLLLDTVCCAAEVKQGLIARVLARSDKTETLYRVNAQVYADCTGDCR
;
A
#
# COMPACT_ATOMS: atom_id res chain seq x y z
N MET A 1 -5.86 8.90 21.36
CA MET A 1 -7.21 8.31 21.44
C MET A 1 -7.11 6.85 21.00
N SER A 2 -6.86 5.93 21.93
CA SER A 2 -6.73 4.51 21.59
C SER A 2 -8.12 3.88 21.51
N CYS A 3 -8.50 3.42 20.33
CA CYS A 3 -9.74 2.69 20.09
C CYS A 3 -9.60 1.27 20.67
N SER A 4 -10.05 1.07 21.91
CA SER A 4 -9.97 -0.21 22.65
C SER A 4 -11.28 -1.02 22.63
N ARG A 5 -12.15 -0.81 21.62
CA ARG A 5 -13.39 -1.59 21.45
C ARG A 5 -13.30 -2.48 20.22
N ALA A 6 -13.40 -3.78 20.43
CA ALA A 6 -13.52 -4.77 19.36
C ALA A 6 -14.74 -4.44 18.47
N GLY A 7 -14.50 -4.13 17.20
CA GLY A 7 -15.53 -3.87 16.19
C GLY A 7 -15.54 -2.47 15.57
N TRP A 8 -14.80 -1.51 16.13
CA TRP A 8 -14.66 -0.18 15.52
C TRP A 8 -13.55 -0.23 14.48
N ARG A 9 -13.93 -0.43 13.21
CA ARG A 9 -13.02 -0.23 12.08
C ARG A 9 -12.61 1.25 12.05
N GLU A 10 -11.38 1.55 11.64
CA GLU A 10 -10.99 2.93 11.36
C GLU A 10 -11.98 3.53 10.37
N GLY A 11 -12.76 4.50 10.84
CA GLY A 11 -13.80 5.13 10.04
C GLY A 11 -13.29 6.20 9.08
N GLY A 12 -11.99 6.53 9.10
CA GLY A 12 -11.42 7.58 8.27
C GLY A 12 -11.33 7.18 6.79
N LEU A 13 -10.11 7.05 6.28
CA LEU A 13 -9.84 6.76 4.87
C LEU A 13 -10.62 5.54 4.33
N ILE A 14 -10.82 4.50 5.16
CA ILE A 14 -11.54 3.29 4.74
C ILE A 14 -13.00 3.60 4.37
N GLU A 15 -13.72 4.42 5.14
CA GLU A 15 -15.12 4.74 4.83
C GLU A 15 -15.22 5.75 3.69
N GLU A 16 -14.26 6.67 3.56
CA GLU A 16 -14.15 7.55 2.40
C GLU A 16 -13.99 6.75 1.10
N PHE A 17 -13.08 5.76 1.07
CA PHE A 17 -12.88 4.91 -0.09
C PHE A 17 -14.10 4.04 -0.38
N ARG A 18 -14.75 3.48 0.65
CA ARG A 18 -15.96 2.67 0.46
C ARG A 18 -17.15 3.48 -0.06
N LEU A 19 -17.31 4.71 0.42
CA LEU A 19 -18.37 5.58 -0.05
C LEU A 19 -18.17 5.91 -1.53
N GLU A 20 -16.94 6.21 -1.92
CA GLU A 20 -16.62 6.49 -3.32
C GLU A 20 -16.74 5.26 -4.21
N ASP A 21 -16.32 4.08 -3.75
CA ASP A 21 -16.54 2.81 -4.45
C ASP A 21 -18.02 2.53 -4.64
N ALA A 22 -18.85 2.72 -3.61
CA ALA A 22 -20.29 2.52 -3.72
C ALA A 22 -20.94 3.40 -4.80
N VAL A 23 -20.38 4.59 -5.06
CA VAL A 23 -20.86 5.52 -6.09
C VAL A 23 -20.27 5.21 -7.47
N ARG A 24 -18.96 4.97 -7.56
CA ARG A 24 -18.23 4.83 -8.83
C ARG A 24 -18.22 3.40 -9.38
N ASN A 25 -18.52 2.41 -8.54
CA ASN A 25 -18.48 0.99 -8.86
C ASN A 25 -19.82 0.30 -8.53
N PRO A 26 -20.94 0.69 -9.18
CA PRO A 26 -22.25 0.08 -8.93
C PRO A 26 -22.29 -1.43 -9.24
N GLN A 27 -21.43 -1.89 -10.14
CA GLN A 27 -21.23 -3.29 -10.49
C GLN A 27 -20.46 -4.11 -9.43
N ARG A 28 -19.85 -3.45 -8.43
CA ARG A 28 -19.05 -4.07 -7.36
C ARG A 28 -17.90 -4.94 -7.88
N SER A 29 -17.22 -4.48 -8.93
CA SER A 29 -16.03 -5.12 -9.50
C SER A 29 -14.80 -4.89 -8.62
N ARG A 30 -13.98 -5.92 -8.43
CA ARG A 30 -12.74 -5.81 -7.62
C ARG A 30 -11.68 -4.97 -8.32
N GLU A 31 -11.65 -5.04 -9.64
CA GLU A 31 -10.74 -4.29 -10.50
C GLU A 31 -11.01 -2.77 -10.41
N MET A 32 -12.29 -2.38 -10.31
CA MET A 32 -12.66 -0.98 -10.10
C MET A 32 -12.25 -0.45 -8.73
N TRP A 33 -12.32 -1.30 -7.71
CA TRP A 33 -11.80 -0.97 -6.38
C TRP A 33 -10.29 -0.73 -6.44
N ASP A 34 -9.54 -1.58 -7.13
CA ASP A 34 -8.09 -1.42 -7.30
C ASP A 34 -7.75 -0.14 -8.07
N LEU A 35 -8.52 0.19 -9.11
CA LEU A 35 -8.37 1.45 -9.86
C LEU A 35 -8.66 2.68 -9.00
N LEU A 36 -9.67 2.62 -8.13
CA LEU A 36 -9.98 3.70 -7.19
C LEU A 36 -8.80 3.91 -6.22
N LEU A 37 -8.26 2.84 -5.62
CA LEU A 37 -7.11 2.94 -4.73
C LEU A 37 -5.87 3.48 -5.45
N TYR A 38 -5.64 3.03 -6.70
CA TYR A 38 -4.57 3.54 -7.54
C TYR A 38 -4.71 5.05 -7.78
N ASP A 39 -5.91 5.53 -8.12
CA ASP A 39 -6.17 6.95 -8.33
C ASP A 39 -5.89 7.79 -7.07
N LYS A 40 -6.32 7.30 -5.90
CA LYS A 40 -6.04 7.95 -4.61
C LYS A 40 -4.56 8.07 -4.32
N VAL A 41 -3.81 6.99 -4.54
CA VAL A 41 -2.36 6.98 -4.33
C VAL A 41 -1.65 7.89 -5.33
N LYS A 42 -2.07 7.90 -6.59
CA LYS A 42 -1.46 8.75 -7.63
C LYS A 42 -1.78 10.23 -7.44
N SER A 43 -2.95 10.56 -6.92
CA SER A 43 -3.41 11.94 -6.72
C SER A 43 -2.80 12.59 -5.48
N GLU A 44 -2.27 11.81 -4.53
CA GLU A 44 -1.65 12.33 -3.32
C GLU A 44 -0.16 12.69 -3.54
N PRO A 45 0.22 13.98 -3.45
CA PRO A 45 1.59 14.43 -3.76
C PRO A 45 2.67 13.90 -2.80
N ASN A 46 2.29 13.50 -1.58
CA ASN A 46 3.24 13.00 -0.59
C ASN A 46 3.54 11.50 -0.73
N ILE A 47 2.93 10.81 -1.70
CA ILE A 47 3.15 9.38 -1.93
C ILE A 47 3.96 9.16 -3.20
N THR A 48 5.11 8.48 -3.05
CA THR A 48 5.89 7.99 -4.18
C THR A 48 5.45 6.56 -4.50
N LEU A 49 4.69 6.39 -5.57
CA LEU A 49 4.27 5.07 -6.06
C LEU A 49 5.30 4.48 -7.04
N LEU A 50 5.88 3.34 -6.67
CA LEU A 50 6.75 2.53 -7.54
C LEU A 50 5.95 1.34 -8.07
N LEU A 51 5.55 1.41 -9.34
CA LEU A 51 4.94 0.28 -10.05
C LEU A 51 6.01 -0.57 -10.74
N ASP A 52 5.64 -1.80 -11.12
CA ASP A 52 6.53 -2.74 -11.81
C ASP A 52 7.87 -2.91 -11.08
N THR A 53 7.80 -2.88 -9.74
CA THR A 53 8.94 -2.87 -8.85
C THR A 53 8.74 -3.96 -7.81
N VAL A 54 9.62 -4.95 -7.81
CA VAL A 54 9.55 -6.10 -6.90
C VAL A 54 10.48 -5.87 -5.72
N CYS A 55 9.96 -6.00 -4.50
CA CYS A 55 10.76 -6.08 -3.28
C CYS A 55 11.51 -7.42 -3.27
N CYS A 56 12.84 -7.38 -3.33
CA CYS A 56 13.68 -8.56 -3.51
C CYS A 56 14.37 -9.02 -2.23
N ALA A 57 14.69 -8.09 -1.33
CA ALA A 57 15.38 -8.38 -0.09
C ALA A 57 15.16 -7.28 0.96
N ALA A 58 15.38 -7.62 2.22
CA ALA A 58 15.43 -6.67 3.33
C ALA A 58 16.75 -6.84 4.09
N GLU A 59 17.44 -5.75 4.33
CA GLU A 59 18.61 -5.71 5.21
C GLU A 59 18.13 -5.51 6.65
N VAL A 60 18.38 -6.49 7.51
CA VAL A 60 17.99 -6.46 8.92
C VAL A 60 19.22 -6.28 9.79
N LYS A 61 19.16 -5.33 10.73
CA LYS A 61 20.21 -5.09 11.74
C LYS A 61 19.56 -5.06 13.12
N GLN A 62 20.10 -5.88 14.03
CA GLN A 62 19.62 -5.94 15.42
C GLN A 62 18.10 -6.20 15.53
N GLY A 63 17.54 -7.02 14.61
CA GLY A 63 16.11 -7.33 14.57
C GLY A 63 15.22 -6.25 13.97
N LEU A 64 15.79 -5.14 13.48
CA LEU A 64 15.05 -4.06 12.80
C LEU A 64 15.41 -4.03 11.30
N ILE A 65 14.41 -3.77 10.46
CA ILE A 65 14.63 -3.55 9.02
C ILE A 65 15.34 -2.20 8.87
N ALA A 66 16.57 -2.22 8.38
CA ALA A 66 17.36 -1.03 8.10
C ALA A 66 17.09 -0.49 6.69
N ARG A 67 16.81 -1.38 5.74
CA ARG A 67 16.57 -1.05 4.33
C ARG A 67 15.82 -2.16 3.61
N VAL A 68 15.01 -1.79 2.62
CA VAL A 68 14.46 -2.71 1.61
C VAL A 68 15.16 -2.47 0.27
N LEU A 69 15.51 -3.57 -0.41
CA LEU A 69 16.01 -3.59 -1.77
C LEU A 69 14.87 -3.98 -2.70
N ALA A 70 14.64 -3.16 -3.71
CA ALA A 70 13.65 -3.44 -4.75
C ALA A 70 14.25 -3.20 -6.12
N ARG A 71 13.68 -3.84 -7.15
CA ARG A 71 14.13 -3.64 -8.53
C ARG A 71 12.97 -3.57 -9.49
N SER A 72 13.13 -2.76 -10.52
CA SER A 72 12.30 -2.83 -11.74
C SER A 72 13.18 -3.36 -12.86
N ASP A 73 12.85 -4.55 -13.35
CA ASP A 73 13.60 -5.19 -14.43
C ASP A 73 13.35 -4.48 -15.77
N LYS A 74 12.16 -3.90 -15.95
CA LYS A 74 11.80 -3.14 -17.15
C LYS A 74 12.61 -1.86 -17.29
N THR A 75 12.86 -1.14 -16.20
CA THR A 75 13.64 0.11 -16.21
C THR A 75 15.09 -0.10 -15.78
N GLU A 76 15.51 -1.35 -15.60
CA GLU A 76 16.84 -1.74 -15.11
C GLU A 76 17.28 -0.96 -13.86
N THR A 77 16.32 -0.64 -12.98
CA THR A 77 16.56 0.25 -11.84
C THR A 77 16.60 -0.51 -10.53
N LEU A 78 17.64 -0.26 -9.73
CA LEU A 78 17.77 -0.79 -8.36
C LEU A 78 17.44 0.29 -7.33
N TYR A 79 16.45 0.01 -6.50
CA TYR A 79 15.98 0.89 -5.43
C TYR A 79 16.51 0.45 -4.06
N ARG A 80 16.89 1.43 -3.26
CA ARG A 80 17.31 1.28 -1.86
C ARG A 80 16.43 2.16 -0.98
N VAL A 81 15.43 1.56 -0.34
CA VAL A 81 14.40 2.30 0.40
C VAL A 81 14.69 2.25 1.90
N ASN A 82 14.96 3.41 2.50
CA ASN A 82 15.11 3.59 3.94
C ASN A 82 13.86 4.28 4.49
N ALA A 83 13.29 3.74 5.56
CA ALA A 83 12.10 4.28 6.21
C ALA A 83 12.19 4.05 7.74
N GLN A 84 11.41 4.81 8.50
CA GLN A 84 11.30 4.61 9.95
C GLN A 84 10.39 3.41 10.28
N VAL A 85 9.42 3.14 9.41
CA VAL A 85 8.44 2.07 9.58
C VAL A 85 8.29 1.34 8.25
N TYR A 86 8.17 0.02 8.33
CA TYR A 86 7.91 -0.87 7.20
C TYR A 86 6.64 -1.67 7.51
N ALA A 87 5.78 -1.83 6.51
CA ALA A 87 4.58 -2.65 6.58
C ALA A 87 4.61 -3.68 5.46
N ASP A 88 4.45 -4.95 5.80
CA ASP A 88 4.29 -6.02 4.80
C ASP A 88 2.81 -6.17 4.46
N CYS A 89 2.49 -5.79 3.23
CA CYS A 89 1.15 -5.85 2.64
C CYS A 89 1.14 -6.73 1.38
N THR A 90 2.08 -7.68 1.25
CA THR A 90 2.18 -8.57 0.07
C THR A 90 0.99 -9.53 -0.08
N GLY A 91 0.12 -9.58 0.93
CA GLY A 91 -1.04 -10.47 0.98
C GLY A 91 -0.66 -11.88 1.43
N ASP A 92 -1.64 -12.77 1.50
CA ASP A 92 -1.39 -14.21 1.59
C ASP A 92 -1.55 -14.82 0.19
N CYS A 93 -0.67 -15.75 -0.17
CA CYS A 93 -0.63 -16.37 -1.51
C CYS A 93 -1.79 -17.36 -1.76
N ARG A 94 -2.95 -17.15 -1.16
CA ARG A 94 -4.12 -18.02 -1.24
C ARG A 94 -5.13 -17.56 -2.27
#